data_AF-A0A3M1J005-F1
#
_entry.id   AF-A0A3M1J005-F1
#
_cell.length_a   1.000
_cell.length_b   1.000
_cell.length_c   1.000
_cell.angle_alpha   90.00
_cell.angle_beta   90.00
_cell.angle_gamma   90.00
#
_symmetry.space_group_name_H-M   'P 1'
#
loop_
_entity.id
_entity.type
_entity.pdbx_description
1 polymer ?
#
loop_
_entity_poly.entity_id
_entity_poly.type
_entity_poly.pdbx_seq_one_letter_code
_entity_poly.pdbx_strand_id
1 'polypeptide(L)'
;VTASAETLEKLEALVWDYQQACEAGTDEQISAADIAFHETIARAAHNQTLIELLQMLSDWTQLFIQFIKHNKTSAAPSQGHRRILDAIRAGNKEDAAAAMRQHLLNGKQSVIRRLREQLEPTASEVPLDFPNAW
;
A
#
# COMPACT_ATOMS: atom_id res chain seq x y z
N VAL A 1 6.25 15.96 -20.43
CA VAL A 1 7.18 15.98 -19.29
C VAL A 1 7.48 14.54 -18.99
N THR A 2 8.68 14.11 -19.37
CA THR A 2 9.26 12.81 -19.05
C THR A 2 10.01 12.95 -17.73
N ALA A 3 9.98 11.92 -16.88
CA ALA A 3 10.74 11.94 -15.62
C ALA A 3 12.25 12.05 -15.89
N SER A 4 13.00 12.71 -15.01
CA SER A 4 14.46 12.77 -15.12
C SER A 4 15.09 11.40 -14.84
N ALA A 5 16.30 11.18 -15.34
CA ALA A 5 17.05 9.95 -15.06
C ALA A 5 17.24 9.72 -13.55
N GLU A 6 17.58 10.78 -12.81
CA GLU A 6 17.68 10.76 -11.35
C GLU A 6 16.35 10.37 -10.66
N THR A 7 15.22 10.87 -11.16
CA THR A 7 13.90 10.49 -10.65
C THR A 7 13.63 9.00 -10.87
N LEU A 8 13.94 8.48 -12.07
CA LEU A 8 13.73 7.08 -12.40
C LEU A 8 14.60 6.15 -11.56
N GLU A 9 15.87 6.50 -11.35
CA GLU A 9 16.80 5.74 -10.50
C GLU A 9 16.30 5.71 -9.05
N LYS A 10 15.87 6.86 -8.53
CA LYS A 10 15.29 6.94 -7.18
C LYS A 10 14.03 6.11 -7.04
N LEU A 11 13.12 6.15 -8.03
CA LEU A 11 11.91 5.34 -8.01
C LEU A 11 12.24 3.84 -8.06
N GLU A 12 13.23 3.43 -8.85
CA GLU A 12 13.67 2.03 -8.94
C GLU A 12 14.21 1.51 -7.61
N ALA A 13 15.05 2.30 -6.93
CA ALA A 13 15.52 1.98 -5.58
C ALA A 13 14.36 1.83 -4.59
N LEU A 14 13.38 2.74 -4.62
CA LEU A 14 12.22 2.68 -3.73
C LEU A 14 11.31 1.47 -3.99
N VAL A 15 11.14 1.06 -5.26
CA VAL A 15 10.42 -0.18 -5.59
C VAL A 15 11.14 -1.40 -5.00
N TRP A 16 12.47 -1.42 -5.10
CA TRP A 16 13.29 -2.48 -4.51
C TRP A 16 13.17 -2.51 -2.98
N ASP A 17 13.34 -1.37 -2.32
CA ASP A 17 13.26 -1.26 -0.85
C ASP A 17 11.88 -1.70 -0.33
N TYR A 18 10.81 -1.29 -1.03
CA TYR A 18 9.46 -1.72 -0.71
C TYR A 18 9.28 -3.25 -0.83
N GLN A 19 9.85 -3.85 -1.86
CA GLN A 19 9.81 -5.30 -2.04
C GLN A 19 10.55 -6.01 -0.90
N GLN A 20 11.78 -5.59 -0.59
CA GLN A 20 12.55 -6.18 0.51
C GLN A 20 11.83 -6.02 1.86
N ALA A 21 11.20 -4.86 2.09
CA ALA A 21 10.42 -4.61 3.29
C ALA A 21 9.18 -5.52 3.38
N CYS A 22 8.50 -5.78 2.26
CA CYS A 22 7.37 -6.72 2.22
C CYS A 22 7.77 -8.17 2.51
N GLU A 23 8.98 -8.57 2.13
CA GLU A 23 9.47 -9.94 2.30
C GLU A 23 9.96 -10.20 3.73
N ALA A 24 10.72 -9.26 4.31
CA ALA A 24 11.42 -9.48 5.57
C ALA A 24 11.51 -8.25 6.51
N GLY A 25 10.89 -7.12 6.13
CA GLY A 25 10.95 -5.89 6.91
C GLY A 25 9.81 -5.73 7.94
N THR A 26 9.84 -4.61 8.66
CA THR A 26 8.77 -4.18 9.56
C THR A 26 7.69 -3.41 8.80
N ASP A 27 6.52 -3.28 9.41
CA ASP A 27 5.41 -2.50 8.82
C ASP A 27 5.80 -1.03 8.63
N GLU A 28 6.62 -0.46 9.52
CA GLU A 28 7.16 0.89 9.38
C GLU A 28 8.06 1.01 8.15
N GLN A 29 8.90 0.01 7.88
CA GLN A 29 9.76 0.00 6.68
C GLN A 29 8.94 -0.10 5.40
N ILE A 30 7.90 -0.94 5.38
CA ILE A 30 6.97 -1.06 4.25
C ILE A 30 6.29 0.30 4.00
N SER A 31 5.75 0.91 5.06
CA SER A 31 5.06 2.20 4.98
C SER A 31 5.99 3.31 4.52
N ALA A 32 7.20 3.41 5.07
CA ALA A 32 8.17 4.44 4.71
C ALA A 32 8.56 4.36 3.23
N ALA A 33 8.82 3.16 2.71
CA ALA A 33 9.14 2.96 1.30
C ALA A 33 7.95 3.31 0.37
N ASP A 34 6.73 2.94 0.78
CA ASP A 34 5.49 3.25 0.06
C ASP A 34 5.24 4.76 -0.08
N ILE A 35 5.35 5.49 1.04
CA ILE A 35 5.16 6.95 1.07
C ILE A 35 6.23 7.64 0.22
N ALA A 36 7.49 7.26 0.39
CA ALA A 36 8.60 7.86 -0.36
C ALA A 36 8.45 7.67 -1.88
N PHE A 37 7.89 6.54 -2.32
CA PHE A 37 7.59 6.29 -3.73
C PHE A 37 6.53 7.28 -4.26
N HIS A 38 5.40 7.40 -3.57
CA HIS A 38 4.32 8.30 -3.96
C HIS A 38 4.73 9.78 -3.92
N GLU A 39 5.47 10.20 -2.89
CA GLU A 39 6.01 11.57 -2.80
C GLU A 39 6.98 11.87 -3.96
N THR A 40 7.84 10.92 -4.34
CA THR A 40 8.80 11.12 -5.44
C THR A 40 8.07 11.35 -6.77
N ILE A 41 6.99 10.60 -7.04
CA ILE A 41 6.14 10.83 -8.21
C ILE A 41 5.47 12.21 -8.15
N ALA A 42 4.88 12.57 -7.01
CA ALA A 42 4.17 13.84 -6.85
C ALA A 42 5.09 15.06 -7.01
N ARG A 43 6.31 14.98 -6.46
CA ARG A 43 7.37 15.99 -6.64
C ARG A 43 7.81 16.11 -8.09
N ALA A 44 8.04 14.99 -8.77
CA ALA A 44 8.40 14.97 -10.20
C ALA A 44 7.29 15.52 -11.11
N ALA A 45 6.03 15.39 -10.69
CA ALA A 45 4.88 15.98 -11.37
C ALA A 45 4.64 17.46 -11.02
N HIS A 46 5.43 18.05 -10.11
CA HIS A 46 5.23 19.39 -9.54
C HIS A 46 3.82 19.61 -8.97
N ASN A 47 3.23 18.56 -8.39
CA ASN A 47 1.87 18.60 -7.86
C ASN A 47 1.89 18.76 -6.33
N GLN A 48 1.98 20.01 -5.88
CA GLN A 48 2.06 20.36 -4.45
C GLN A 48 0.84 19.90 -3.65
N THR A 49 -0.36 20.01 -4.22
CA THR A 49 -1.60 19.52 -3.59
C THR A 49 -1.55 18.02 -3.33
N LEU A 50 -1.02 17.23 -4.27
CA LEU A 50 -0.87 15.79 -4.09
C LEU A 50 0.14 15.44 -2.99
N ILE A 51 1.24 16.21 -2.87
CA ILE A 51 2.23 16.02 -1.79
C ILE A 51 1.57 16.22 -0.43
N GLU A 52 0.83 17.32 -0.25
CA GLU A 52 0.14 17.63 1.01
C GLU A 52 -0.93 16.58 1.36
N LEU A 53 -1.69 16.11 0.36
CA LEU A 53 -2.66 15.03 0.56
C LEU A 53 -1.98 13.71 0.96
N LEU A 54 -0.85 13.35 0.33
CA LEU A 54 -0.11 12.13 0.65
C LEU A 54 0.45 12.17 2.08
N GLN A 55 0.94 13.32 2.52
CA GLN A 55 1.43 13.50 3.89
C GLN A 55 0.31 13.34 4.91
N MET A 56 -0.86 13.92 4.64
CA MET A 56 -2.03 13.71 5.51
C MET A 56 -2.49 12.24 5.52
N LEU A 57 -2.56 11.58 4.35
CA LEU A 57 -3.01 10.20 4.22
C LEU A 57 -2.03 9.18 4.82
N SER A 58 -0.72 9.46 4.75
CA SER A 58 0.34 8.67 5.37
C SER A 58 0.06 8.40 6.86
N ASP A 59 -0.27 9.45 7.60
CA ASP A 59 -0.59 9.38 9.03
C ASP A 59 -1.82 8.50 9.29
N TRP A 60 -2.82 8.58 8.41
CA TRP A 60 -4.02 7.74 8.50
C TRP A 60 -3.74 6.28 8.13
N THR A 61 -2.91 6.01 7.11
CA THR A 61 -2.54 4.64 6.73
C THR A 61 -1.69 3.95 7.79
N GLN A 62 -0.76 4.66 8.44
CA GLN A 62 0.00 4.12 9.57
C GLN A 62 -0.90 3.73 10.74
N LEU A 63 -1.82 4.63 11.13
CA LEU A 63 -2.82 4.32 12.15
C LEU A 63 -3.69 3.13 11.73
N PHE A 64 -4.16 3.08 10.48
CA PHE A 64 -4.99 1.98 9.97
C PHE A 64 -4.27 0.63 9.93
N ILE A 65 -2.98 0.62 9.56
CA ILE A 65 -2.13 -0.59 9.53
C ILE A 65 -1.92 -1.11 10.96
N GLN A 66 -1.68 -0.22 11.93
CA GLN A 66 -1.55 -0.58 13.35
C GLN A 66 -2.86 -1.16 13.93
N PHE A 67 -4.02 -0.66 13.51
CA PHE A 67 -5.33 -1.15 13.98
C PHE A 67 -5.74 -2.49 13.36
N ILE A 68 -5.29 -2.82 12.14
CA ILE A 68 -5.76 -4.00 11.39
C ILE A 68 -4.83 -5.22 11.50
N LYS A 69 -3.56 -5.10 11.89
CA LYS A 69 -2.64 -6.23 11.80
C LYS A 69 -2.48 -7.02 13.11
N HIS A 70 -3.19 -8.15 13.17
CA HIS A 70 -2.70 -9.39 13.80
C HIS A 70 -2.47 -10.54 12.83
N ASN A 71 -2.60 -10.36 11.51
CA ASN A 71 -2.33 -11.43 10.55
C ASN A 71 -1.48 -10.96 9.37
N LYS A 72 -0.33 -11.63 9.21
CA LYS A 72 0.61 -11.49 8.09
C LYS A 72 -0.14 -11.71 6.78
N THR A 73 0.11 -10.87 5.79
CA THR A 73 -0.48 -11.03 4.46
C THR A 73 0.57 -10.87 3.38
N SER A 74 0.79 -11.99 2.69
CA SER A 74 0.88 -12.21 1.25
C SER A 74 1.58 -11.18 0.37
N ALA A 75 2.62 -11.68 -0.31
CA ALA A 75 3.56 -11.09 -1.27
C ALA A 75 2.99 -10.42 -2.55
N ALA A 76 1.73 -9.97 -2.57
CA ALA A 76 1.12 -9.30 -3.71
C ALA A 76 1.35 -7.77 -3.88
N PRO A 77 1.83 -6.97 -2.90
CA PRO A 77 1.90 -5.50 -3.05
C PRO A 77 2.92 -4.95 -4.07
N SER A 78 4.05 -5.65 -4.30
CA SER A 78 5.19 -5.10 -5.07
C SER A 78 4.93 -4.90 -6.57
N GLN A 79 4.02 -5.68 -7.18
CA GLN A 79 3.76 -5.58 -8.62
C GLN A 79 3.13 -4.26 -9.04
N GLY A 80 2.39 -3.58 -8.15
CA GLY A 80 1.74 -2.30 -8.45
C GLY A 80 2.76 -1.20 -8.76
N HIS A 81 3.73 -1.02 -7.86
CA HIS A 81 4.78 0.00 -8.03
C HIS A 81 5.63 -0.24 -9.26
N ARG A 82 5.95 -1.51 -9.58
CA ARG A 82 6.72 -1.84 -10.79
C ARG A 82 5.99 -1.40 -12.07
N ARG A 83 4.69 -1.70 -12.18
CA ARG A 83 3.88 -1.28 -13.36
C ARG A 83 3.81 0.23 -13.51
N ILE A 84 3.70 0.96 -12.40
CA ILE A 84 3.71 2.42 -12.39
C ILE A 84 5.07 2.94 -12.88
N LEU A 85 6.17 2.43 -12.33
CA LEU A 85 7.53 2.81 -12.73
C LEU A 85 7.78 2.54 -14.21
N ASP A 86 7.38 1.37 -14.72
CA ASP A 86 7.57 1.02 -16.13
C ASP A 86 6.79 1.97 -17.06
N ALA A 87 5.56 2.36 -16.70
CA ALA A 87 4.78 3.33 -17.45
C ALA A 87 5.39 4.75 -17.42
N ILE A 88 5.89 5.18 -16.25
CA ILE A 88 6.60 6.46 -16.10
C ILE A 88 7.88 6.47 -16.95
N ARG A 89 8.64 5.36 -16.93
CA ARG A 89 9.87 5.18 -17.72
C ARG A 89 9.59 5.23 -19.23
N ALA A 90 8.46 4.68 -19.67
CA ALA A 90 8.02 4.76 -21.05
C ALA A 90 7.55 6.17 -21.47
N GLY A 91 7.38 7.10 -20.53
CA GLY A 91 6.91 8.45 -20.78
C GLY A 91 5.42 8.54 -21.16
N ASN A 92 4.66 7.44 -20.97
CA ASN A 92 3.22 7.39 -21.26
C ASN A 92 2.44 7.82 -20.02
N LYS A 93 1.88 9.03 -20.05
CA LYS A 93 1.18 9.63 -18.90
C LYS A 93 -0.14 8.93 -18.61
N GLU A 94 -0.86 8.56 -19.66
CA GLU A 94 -2.15 7.89 -19.59
C GLU A 94 -1.99 6.51 -18.94
N ASP A 95 -0.98 5.76 -19.35
CA ASP A 95 -0.67 4.44 -18.77
C ASP A 95 -0.21 4.57 -17.31
N ALA A 96 0.62 5.57 -16.99
CA ALA A 96 1.07 5.82 -15.62
C ALA A 96 -0.12 6.16 -14.69
N ALA A 97 -1.05 7.00 -15.17
CA ALA A 97 -2.26 7.35 -14.43
C ALA A 97 -3.19 6.14 -14.25
N ALA A 98 -3.38 5.32 -15.30
CA ALA A 98 -4.18 4.11 -15.23
C ALA A 98 -3.58 3.08 -14.25
N ALA A 99 -2.26 2.88 -14.29
CA ALA A 99 -1.53 2.00 -13.38
C ALA A 99 -1.67 2.46 -11.92
N MET A 100 -1.49 3.77 -11.66
CA MET A 100 -1.65 4.34 -10.32
C MET A 100 -3.08 4.19 -9.80
N ARG A 101 -4.08 4.47 -10.64
CA ARG A 101 -5.49 4.28 -10.28
C ARG A 101 -5.78 2.84 -9.88
N GLN A 102 -5.28 1.88 -10.65
CA GLN A 102 -5.48 0.47 -10.35
C GLN A 102 -4.78 0.03 -9.06
N HIS A 103 -3.57 0.55 -8.80
CA HIS A 103 -2.85 0.32 -7.56
C HIS A 103 -3.66 0.80 -6.34
N LEU A 104 -4.21 2.01 -6.37
CA LEU A 104 -5.03 2.57 -5.30
C LEU A 104 -6.33 1.76 -5.07
N LEU A 105 -6.98 1.31 -6.15
CA LEU A 105 -8.18 0.47 -6.04
C LEU A 105 -7.88 -0.90 -5.42
N ASN A 106 -6.73 -1.51 -5.76
CA ASN A 106 -6.28 -2.76 -5.15
C ASN A 106 -5.96 -2.58 -3.67
N GLY A 107 -5.32 -1.46 -3.30
CA GLY A 107 -5.09 -1.07 -1.90
C GLY A 107 -6.40 -0.97 -1.13
N LYS A 108 -7.38 -0.22 -1.67
CA LYS A 108 -8.73 -0.09 -1.10
C LYS A 108 -9.40 -1.45 -0.90
N GLN A 109 -9.40 -2.31 -1.92
CA GLN A 109 -10.02 -3.64 -1.82
C GLN A 109 -9.35 -4.50 -0.75
N SER A 110 -8.02 -4.42 -0.64
CA SER A 110 -7.24 -5.15 0.37
C SER A 110 -7.62 -4.70 1.79
N VAL A 111 -7.80 -3.39 2.00
CA VAL A 111 -8.24 -2.85 3.29
C VAL A 111 -9.65 -3.31 3.63
N ILE A 112 -10.61 -3.16 2.70
CA ILE A 112 -12.01 -3.59 2.91
C ILE A 112 -12.09 -5.08 3.24
N ARG A 113 -11.31 -5.90 2.52
CA ARG A 113 -11.24 -7.35 2.76
C ARG A 113 -10.79 -7.65 4.19
N ARG A 114 -9.69 -7.04 4.65
CA ARG A 114 -9.19 -7.27 6.02
C ARG A 114 -10.18 -6.83 7.10
N LEU A 115 -10.82 -5.69 6.90
CA LEU A 115 -11.86 -5.20 7.83
C LEU A 115 -13.01 -6.21 7.94
N ARG A 116 -13.47 -6.78 6.82
CA ARG A 116 -14.50 -7.83 6.85
C ARG A 116 -14.02 -9.09 7.58
N GLU A 117 -12.80 -9.54 7.30
CA GLU A 117 -12.21 -10.71 7.95
C GLU A 117 -12.07 -10.55 9.48
N GLN A 118 -11.89 -9.32 9.98
CA GLN A 118 -11.87 -9.03 11.43
C GLN A 118 -13.27 -8.88 12.04
N LEU A 119 -14.23 -8.33 11.30
CA LEU A 119 -15.59 -8.07 11.78
C LEU A 119 -16.52 -9.29 11.68
N GLU A 120 -16.20 -10.27 10.84
CA GLU A 120 -16.84 -11.58 10.78
C GLU A 120 -15.90 -12.64 11.37
N PRO A 121 -15.78 -12.75 12.72
CA PRO A 121 -15.10 -13.91 13.27
C PRO A 121 -15.92 -15.13 12.85
N THR A 122 -15.25 -16.14 12.31
CA THR A 122 -15.83 -17.42 11.90
C THR A 122 -16.91 -17.85 12.90
N ALA A 123 -18.16 -17.94 12.43
CA ALA A 123 -19.25 -18.53 13.18
C ALA A 123 -18.98 -20.03 13.39
N SER A 124 -18.10 -20.37 14.33
CA SER A 124 -17.84 -21.72 14.84
C SER A 124 -16.73 -21.64 15.86
N GLU A 125 -17.06 -21.34 17.12
CA GLU A 125 -16.43 -21.85 18.34
C GLU A 125 -17.00 -21.11 19.55
N VAL A 126 -18.26 -21.36 19.86
CA VAL A 126 -18.75 -21.24 21.24
C VAL A 126 -19.26 -22.61 21.62
N PRO A 127 -18.52 -23.42 22.39
CA PRO A 127 -19.10 -24.58 23.04
C PRO A 127 -20.19 -24.06 23.98
N LEU A 128 -21.45 -24.29 23.63
CA LEU A 128 -22.58 -24.07 24.53
C LEU A 128 -22.57 -25.18 25.58
N ASP A 129 -21.74 -25.03 26.61
CA ASP A 129 -21.88 -25.80 27.84
C ASP A 129 -22.87 -25.06 28.76
N PHE A 130 -24.14 -25.44 28.67
CA PHE A 130 -25.13 -25.03 29.66
C PHE A 130 -25.09 -26.05 30.81
N PRO A 131 -24.65 -25.67 32.02
CA PRO A 131 -24.80 -26.55 33.17
C PRO A 131 -26.29 -26.71 33.45
N ASN A 132 -26.78 -27.95 33.38
CA ASN A 132 -28.09 -28.32 33.86
C ASN A 132 -28.17 -27.96 35.35
N ALA A 133 -28.97 -26.95 35.65
CA ALA A 133 -29.33 -26.58 37.01
C ALA A 133 -30.05 -27.75 37.69
N TRP A 134 -29.60 -28.08 38.90
CA TRP A 134 -30.37 -28.80 39.92
C TRP A 134 -30.78 -27.81 40.99
#